data_AF-A0A847NYW8-F1
#
_entry.id   AF-A0A847NYW8-F1
#
_cell.length_a   1.000
_cell.length_b   1.000
_cell.length_c   1.000
_cell.angle_alpha   90.00
_cell.angle_beta   90.00
_cell.angle_gamma   90.00
#
_symmetry.space_group_name_H-M   'P 1'
#
loop_
_entity.id
_entity.type
_entity.pdbx_description
1 polymer ?
#
loop_
_entity_poly.entity_id
_entity_poly.type
_entity_poly.pdbx_seq_one_letter_code
_entity_poly.pdbx_strand_id
1 'polypeptide(L)'
;MRTRFLSITGIILFVTFSLHSMIINNFSSNKSKAIHTETGKFNEDYLFIGNELNFSGEAEDMVFLGKRLNFKGKTKLGLIALCRDLIYSGSSDNGIIAAAMDITTDGNIKGNNYVACRNFFMSENSQINGNLFIGCARLSIGGPLNGNLYAGAAELIINNEIKGDVSFKGRRIIFGEKGKINGNLSYSTRERISKKDPKGVGIPNLRSSGQVNLTASPYAITIQTNDITSGS
;
A
#
# COMPACT_ATOMS: atom_id res chain seq x y z
N MET A 1 20.70 -39.80 -54.24
CA MET A 1 21.13 -38.64 -53.44
C MET A 1 20.05 -37.55 -53.58
N ARG A 2 19.11 -37.44 -52.62
CA ARG A 2 17.97 -36.50 -52.65
C ARG A 2 18.05 -35.64 -51.40
N THR A 3 18.49 -34.40 -51.55
CA THR A 3 18.52 -33.40 -50.48
C THR A 3 17.10 -32.87 -50.22
N ARG A 4 16.53 -33.18 -49.06
CA ARG A 4 15.25 -32.62 -48.61
C ARG A 4 15.50 -31.20 -48.08
N PHE A 5 15.15 -30.20 -48.88
CA PHE A 5 14.84 -28.85 -48.41
C PHE A 5 13.57 -28.95 -47.56
N LEU A 6 13.70 -28.93 -46.24
CA LEU A 6 12.54 -28.84 -45.34
C LEU A 6 12.73 -27.68 -44.35
N SER A 7 11.84 -26.71 -44.50
CA SER A 7 11.26 -25.89 -43.43
C SER A 7 12.10 -24.75 -42.82
N ILE A 8 12.38 -23.71 -43.61
CA ILE A 8 12.64 -22.35 -43.06
C ILE A 8 11.31 -21.63 -42.76
N THR A 9 10.20 -22.06 -43.36
CA THR A 9 8.86 -21.48 -43.16
C THR A 9 8.30 -21.68 -41.74
N GLY A 10 8.77 -22.68 -40.98
CA GLY A 10 8.33 -22.91 -39.59
C GLY A 10 8.88 -21.93 -38.55
N ILE A 11 10.03 -21.31 -38.82
CA ILE A 11 10.71 -20.42 -37.84
C ILE A 11 10.16 -18.98 -37.92
N ILE A 12 9.62 -18.57 -39.07
CA ILE A 12 9.06 -17.21 -39.24
C ILE A 12 7.69 -17.08 -38.55
N LEU A 13 6.94 -18.18 -38.34
CA LEU A 13 5.63 -18.12 -37.70
C LEU A 13 5.72 -18.03 -36.16
N PHE A 14 6.80 -18.47 -35.54
CA PHE A 14 6.99 -18.43 -34.08
C PHE A 14 7.50 -17.08 -33.54
N VAL A 15 8.08 -16.23 -34.40
CA VAL A 15 8.57 -14.89 -33.99
C VAL A 15 7.43 -13.86 -33.89
N THR A 16 6.22 -14.20 -34.38
CA THR A 16 5.05 -13.30 -34.33
C THR A 16 4.23 -13.41 -33.05
N PHE A 17 4.57 -14.33 -32.12
CA PHE A 17 3.68 -14.71 -31.01
C PHE A 17 3.96 -14.06 -29.64
N SER A 18 4.81 -13.03 -29.54
CA SER A 18 4.89 -12.24 -28.30
C SER A 18 5.39 -10.81 -28.58
N LEU A 19 4.53 -10.04 -29.22
CA LEU A 19 4.55 -8.58 -29.19
C LEU A 19 3.33 -8.13 -28.38
N HIS A 20 3.23 -8.50 -27.10
CA HIS A 20 2.40 -7.70 -26.19
C HIS A 20 3.20 -6.42 -26.01
N SER A 21 2.76 -5.37 -26.71
CA SER A 21 3.50 -4.12 -26.75
C SER A 21 3.32 -3.45 -25.38
N MET A 22 4.33 -2.73 -24.90
CA MET A 22 4.13 -1.80 -23.79
C MET A 22 3.77 -0.46 -24.42
N ILE A 23 2.66 0.16 -24.01
CA ILE A 23 2.35 1.51 -24.49
C ILE A 23 3.26 2.48 -23.73
N ILE A 24 4.31 2.94 -24.42
CA ILE A 24 5.27 3.91 -23.89
C ILE A 24 4.82 5.32 -24.26
N ASN A 25 4.12 5.99 -23.35
CA ASN A 25 3.84 7.41 -23.47
C ASN A 25 4.98 8.21 -22.80
N ASN A 26 6.05 8.45 -23.57
CA ASN A 26 7.16 9.30 -23.13
C ASN A 26 6.76 10.78 -23.25
N PHE A 27 6.33 11.39 -22.15
CA PHE A 27 6.01 12.81 -22.11
C PHE A 27 7.11 13.61 -21.42
N SER A 28 8.26 13.75 -22.10
CA SER A 28 9.32 14.68 -21.71
C SER A 28 8.97 16.10 -22.20
N SER A 29 8.06 16.78 -21.50
CA SER A 29 7.76 18.17 -21.84
C SER A 29 8.78 19.12 -21.22
N ASN A 30 9.61 19.72 -22.08
CA ASN A 30 10.51 20.83 -21.74
C ASN A 30 9.78 22.19 -21.75
N LYS A 31 8.46 22.24 -21.95
CA LYS A 31 7.66 23.47 -21.92
C LYS A 31 6.28 23.22 -21.32
N SER A 32 6.06 23.83 -20.15
CA SER A 32 4.79 24.02 -19.42
C SER A 32 4.25 22.82 -18.61
N LYS A 33 3.60 23.17 -17.49
CA LYS A 33 2.81 22.37 -16.54
C LYS A 33 1.64 21.61 -17.20
N ALA A 34 1.85 20.90 -18.31
CA ALA A 34 0.77 20.14 -18.95
C ALA A 34 0.41 18.95 -18.05
N ILE A 35 -0.81 18.98 -17.51
CA ILE A 35 -1.46 17.86 -16.83
C ILE A 35 -1.95 16.92 -17.94
N HIS A 36 -1.41 15.71 -18.03
CA HIS A 36 -1.92 14.71 -18.97
C HIS A 36 -3.17 14.03 -18.39
N THR A 37 -4.17 13.78 -19.22
CA THR A 37 -5.36 13.03 -18.82
C THR A 37 -5.53 11.85 -19.75
N GLU A 38 -5.68 10.67 -19.17
CA GLU A 38 -5.83 9.41 -19.88
C GLU A 38 -7.10 8.69 -19.40
N THR A 39 -7.92 8.25 -20.36
CA THR A 39 -9.20 7.58 -20.11
C THR A 39 -9.39 6.31 -20.93
N GLY A 40 -8.38 5.92 -21.72
CA GLY A 40 -8.41 4.75 -22.60
C GLY A 40 -8.47 3.43 -21.85
N LYS A 41 -8.85 2.37 -22.56
CA LYS A 41 -8.72 0.99 -22.10
C LYS A 41 -7.57 0.34 -22.84
N PHE A 42 -6.59 -0.12 -22.08
CA PHE A 42 -5.38 -0.73 -22.57
C PHE A 42 -5.40 -2.21 -22.17
N ASN A 43 -5.28 -3.09 -23.17
CA ASN A 43 -5.11 -4.52 -22.95
C ASN A 43 -3.66 -4.90 -22.65
N GLU A 44 -2.83 -3.91 -22.38
CA GLU A 44 -1.39 -3.97 -22.21
C GLU A 44 -1.00 -3.08 -21.03
N ASP A 45 0.28 -3.08 -20.69
CA ASP A 45 0.86 -2.23 -19.66
C ASP A 45 0.89 -0.76 -20.10
N TYR A 46 0.60 0.13 -19.16
CA TYR A 46 0.65 1.57 -19.37
C TYR A 46 1.86 2.18 -18.66
N LEU A 47 2.88 2.60 -19.42
CA LEU A 47 4.01 3.37 -18.89
C LEU A 47 3.81 4.87 -19.17
N PHE A 48 3.84 5.66 -18.10
CA PHE A 48 3.88 7.11 -18.19
C PHE A 48 5.06 7.72 -17.44
N ILE A 49 5.81 8.55 -18.16
CA ILE A 49 6.90 9.36 -17.62
C ILE A 49 6.59 10.82 -17.91
N GLY A 50 6.38 11.62 -16.87
CA GLY A 50 6.01 13.03 -17.02
C GLY A 50 5.76 13.75 -15.71
N ASN A 51 5.33 15.01 -15.74
CA ASN A 51 5.09 15.77 -14.51
C ASN A 51 3.82 15.31 -13.77
N GLU A 52 2.68 15.29 -14.44
CA GLU A 52 1.40 14.99 -13.82
C GLU A 52 0.49 14.18 -14.75
N LEU A 53 -0.17 13.17 -14.18
CA LEU A 53 -1.13 12.31 -14.87
C LEU A 53 -2.43 12.19 -14.08
N ASN A 54 -3.54 12.44 -14.77
CA ASN A 54 -4.89 12.05 -14.37
C ASN A 54 -5.27 10.78 -15.14
N PHE A 55 -5.20 9.62 -14.49
CA PHE A 55 -5.53 8.35 -15.14
C PHE A 55 -6.89 7.86 -14.66
N SER A 56 -7.88 7.80 -15.56
CA SER A 56 -9.22 7.25 -15.30
C SER A 56 -9.56 6.07 -16.23
N GLY A 57 -8.55 5.55 -16.93
CA GLY A 57 -8.68 4.43 -17.87
C GLY A 57 -8.59 3.04 -17.21
N GLU A 58 -8.41 2.03 -18.04
CA GLU A 58 -8.11 0.65 -17.64
C GLU A 58 -6.76 0.23 -18.24
N ALA A 59 -5.91 -0.46 -17.48
CA ALA A 59 -4.65 -1.03 -17.96
C ALA A 59 -4.43 -2.44 -17.38
N GLU A 60 -3.50 -3.20 -17.95
CA GLU A 60 -3.05 -4.47 -17.37
C GLU A 60 -2.21 -4.20 -16.11
N ASP A 61 -0.93 -3.82 -16.28
CA ASP A 61 -0.14 -3.09 -15.28
C ASP A 61 -0.04 -1.60 -15.60
N MET A 62 0.29 -0.79 -14.59
CA MET A 62 0.62 0.61 -14.78
C MET A 62 1.93 0.97 -14.11
N VAL A 63 2.79 1.69 -14.82
CA VAL A 63 4.03 2.27 -14.28
C VAL A 63 3.98 3.79 -14.45
N PHE A 64 4.14 4.52 -13.36
CA PHE A 64 4.16 5.97 -13.35
C PHE A 64 5.44 6.52 -12.71
N LEU A 65 6.11 7.40 -13.43
CA LEU A 65 7.28 8.14 -12.98
C LEU A 65 7.02 9.64 -13.15
N GLY A 66 6.91 10.39 -12.05
CA GLY A 66 6.56 11.81 -12.17
C GLY A 66 6.45 12.61 -10.88
N LYS A 67 5.81 13.77 -10.93
CA LYS A 67 5.51 14.56 -9.71
C LYS A 67 4.19 14.12 -9.11
N ARG A 68 3.11 14.01 -9.88
CA ARG A 68 1.77 13.75 -9.36
C ARG A 68 1.01 12.73 -10.18
N LEU A 69 0.46 11.72 -9.53
CA LEU A 69 -0.49 10.78 -10.12
C LEU A 69 -1.84 10.91 -9.42
N ASN A 70 -2.86 11.32 -10.16
CA ASN A 70 -4.25 11.21 -9.76
C ASN A 70 -4.84 9.96 -10.45
N PHE A 71 -4.81 8.83 -9.75
CA PHE A 71 -5.27 7.55 -10.27
C PHE A 71 -6.73 7.29 -9.85
N LYS A 72 -7.64 7.31 -10.82
CA LYS A 72 -9.07 6.96 -10.72
C LYS A 72 -9.42 5.69 -11.50
N GLY A 73 -8.48 5.19 -12.29
CA GLY A 73 -8.67 4.07 -13.20
C GLY A 73 -8.62 2.70 -12.54
N LYS A 74 -8.45 1.68 -13.38
CA LYS A 74 -8.31 0.28 -12.95
C LYS A 74 -7.06 -0.36 -13.53
N THR A 75 -6.33 -1.10 -12.70
CA THR A 75 -5.30 -2.06 -13.14
C THR A 75 -5.79 -3.48 -12.90
N LYS A 76 -5.70 -4.35 -13.92
CA LYS A 76 -6.02 -5.78 -13.79
C LYS A 76 -4.95 -6.54 -13.00
N LEU A 77 -3.72 -6.03 -13.01
CA LEU A 77 -2.61 -6.48 -12.21
C LEU A 77 -2.25 -5.36 -11.24
N GLY A 78 -1.04 -4.81 -11.31
CA GLY A 78 -0.47 -3.89 -10.33
C GLY A 78 -0.34 -2.45 -10.80
N LEU A 79 -0.03 -1.57 -9.84
CA LEU A 79 0.42 -0.20 -10.07
C LEU A 79 1.80 -0.02 -9.45
N ILE A 80 2.77 0.44 -10.24
CA ILE A 80 4.07 0.93 -9.79
C ILE A 80 4.07 2.45 -9.92
N ALA A 81 4.24 3.18 -8.82
CA ALA A 81 4.23 4.64 -8.81
C ALA A 81 5.41 5.21 -8.04
N LEU A 82 6.34 5.87 -8.74
CA LEU A 82 7.42 6.65 -8.14
C LEU A 82 7.14 8.13 -8.39
N CYS A 83 6.70 8.83 -7.35
CA CYS A 83 6.25 10.20 -7.51
C CYS A 83 6.44 11.08 -6.27
N ARG A 84 5.94 12.33 -6.31
CA ARG A 84 5.82 13.16 -5.11
C ARG A 84 4.48 12.93 -4.43
N ASP A 85 3.40 13.01 -5.22
CA ASP A 85 2.03 12.94 -4.73
C ASP A 85 1.26 11.83 -5.45
N LEU A 86 0.77 10.84 -4.71
CA LEU A 86 -0.14 9.81 -5.23
C LEU A 86 -1.53 10.00 -4.61
N ILE A 87 -2.51 10.34 -5.44
CA ILE A 87 -3.92 10.38 -5.09
C ILE A 87 -4.59 9.19 -5.77
N TYR A 88 -4.90 8.17 -5.00
CA TYR A 88 -5.44 6.89 -5.46
C TYR A 88 -6.92 6.78 -5.10
N SER A 89 -7.78 6.66 -6.08
CA SER A 89 -9.25 6.53 -5.95
C SER A 89 -9.83 5.47 -6.88
N GLY A 90 -8.95 4.68 -7.50
CA GLY A 90 -9.29 3.63 -8.45
C GLY A 90 -9.26 2.23 -7.82
N SER A 91 -8.96 1.22 -8.65
CA SER A 91 -8.79 -0.15 -8.19
C SER A 91 -7.59 -0.88 -8.81
N SER A 92 -6.89 -1.70 -8.02
CA SER A 92 -5.78 -2.56 -8.45
C SER A 92 -6.02 -3.97 -7.97
N ASP A 93 -6.00 -4.93 -8.89
CA ASP A 93 -6.32 -6.32 -8.60
C ASP A 93 -5.11 -7.14 -8.08
N ASN A 94 -3.87 -6.66 -8.25
CA ASN A 94 -2.63 -7.29 -7.77
C ASN A 94 -1.67 -6.31 -7.05
N GLY A 95 -2.21 -5.43 -6.22
CA GLY A 95 -1.43 -4.60 -5.29
C GLY A 95 -0.83 -3.36 -5.91
N ILE A 96 -0.12 -2.61 -5.06
CA ILE A 96 0.64 -1.44 -5.48
C ILE A 96 2.07 -1.51 -4.96
N ILE A 97 3.02 -1.01 -5.75
CA ILE A 97 4.38 -0.67 -5.33
C ILE A 97 4.50 0.85 -5.48
N ALA A 98 4.55 1.57 -4.36
CA ALA A 98 4.54 3.03 -4.39
C ALA A 98 5.64 3.63 -3.53
N ALA A 99 6.41 4.57 -4.11
CA ALA A 99 7.31 5.44 -3.39
C ALA A 99 6.91 6.90 -3.65
N ALA A 100 6.48 7.62 -2.62
CA ALA A 100 6.05 9.02 -2.76
C ALA A 100 6.31 9.88 -1.51
N MET A 101 6.20 11.21 -1.60
CA MET A 101 6.15 12.03 -0.39
C MET A 101 4.82 11.82 0.33
N ASP A 102 3.72 11.97 -0.39
CA ASP A 102 2.38 11.91 0.17
C ASP A 102 1.51 10.95 -0.65
N ILE A 103 0.86 10.00 0.04
CA ILE A 103 -0.04 9.02 -0.56
C ILE A 103 -1.39 9.14 0.13
N THR A 104 -2.44 9.34 -0.66
CA THR A 104 -3.83 9.32 -0.22
C THR A 104 -4.58 8.24 -0.97
N THR A 105 -5.27 7.35 -0.27
CA THR A 105 -6.09 6.30 -0.88
C THR A 105 -7.56 6.43 -0.49
N ASP A 106 -8.44 6.32 -1.49
CA ASP A 106 -9.90 6.38 -1.41
C ASP A 106 -10.54 5.32 -2.33
N GLY A 107 -9.77 4.27 -2.65
CA GLY A 107 -10.16 3.21 -3.59
C GLY A 107 -9.90 1.82 -3.02
N ASN A 108 -10.08 0.79 -3.86
CA ASN A 108 -9.91 -0.61 -3.49
C ASN A 108 -8.62 -1.20 -4.04
N ILE A 109 -7.76 -1.67 -3.15
CA ILE A 109 -6.46 -2.26 -3.51
C ILE A 109 -6.46 -3.72 -3.06
N LYS A 110 -6.24 -4.67 -3.97
CA LYS A 110 -6.11 -6.10 -3.63
C LYS A 110 -4.63 -6.51 -3.57
N GLY A 111 -4.33 -7.73 -3.15
CA GLY A 111 -2.97 -8.26 -3.20
C GLY A 111 -2.02 -7.65 -2.17
N ASN A 112 -0.71 -7.83 -2.38
CA ASN A 112 0.33 -7.34 -1.47
C ASN A 112 0.78 -5.94 -1.87
N ASN A 113 0.89 -5.05 -0.89
CA ASN A 113 1.16 -3.63 -1.11
C ASN A 113 2.48 -3.25 -0.48
N TYR A 114 3.37 -2.65 -1.26
CA TYR A 114 4.71 -2.23 -0.82
C TYR A 114 4.82 -0.72 -0.96
N VAL A 115 4.88 -0.02 0.16
CA VAL A 115 4.72 1.43 0.19
C VAL A 115 5.83 2.09 1.00
N ALA A 116 6.47 3.10 0.42
CA ALA A 116 7.42 3.96 1.12
C ALA A 116 7.01 5.42 0.94
N CYS A 117 6.76 6.15 2.02
CA CYS A 117 6.40 7.56 1.90
C CYS A 117 6.69 8.41 3.14
N ARG A 118 6.45 9.72 3.07
CA ARG A 118 6.44 10.56 4.28
C ARG A 118 5.10 10.42 5.00
N ASN A 119 3.99 10.62 4.29
CA ASN A 119 2.65 10.47 4.86
C ASN A 119 1.79 9.52 4.02
N PHE A 120 1.15 8.56 4.68
CA PHE A 120 0.14 7.70 4.11
C PHE A 120 -1.19 7.91 4.81
N PHE A 121 -2.21 8.28 4.05
CA PHE A 121 -3.57 8.45 4.52
C PHE A 121 -4.52 7.56 3.72
N MET A 122 -5.07 6.55 4.39
CA MET A 122 -6.17 5.74 3.87
C MET A 122 -7.48 6.32 4.38
N SER A 123 -8.37 6.71 3.47
CA SER A 123 -9.71 7.20 3.81
C SER A 123 -10.59 6.08 4.39
N GLU A 124 -11.75 6.45 4.94
CA GLU A 124 -12.75 5.48 5.42
C GLU A 124 -13.43 4.66 4.31
N ASN A 125 -13.46 5.17 3.07
CA ASN A 125 -14.02 4.46 1.92
C ASN A 125 -12.98 3.59 1.21
N SER A 126 -11.69 3.77 1.51
CA SER A 126 -10.63 2.94 0.96
C SER A 126 -10.64 1.56 1.60
N GLN A 127 -10.35 0.53 0.82
CA GLN A 127 -10.24 -0.84 1.32
C GLN A 127 -8.98 -1.50 0.77
N ILE A 128 -8.23 -2.18 1.63
CA ILE A 128 -7.10 -3.01 1.22
C ILE A 128 -7.48 -4.48 1.46
N ASN A 129 -7.55 -5.25 0.39
CA ASN A 129 -7.84 -6.68 0.34
C ASN A 129 -6.55 -7.48 0.14
N GLY A 130 -5.70 -7.47 1.18
CA GLY A 130 -4.42 -8.16 1.22
C GLY A 130 -3.49 -7.51 2.23
N ASN A 131 -2.19 -7.78 2.13
CA ASN A 131 -1.20 -7.32 3.11
C ASN A 131 -0.67 -5.93 2.76
N LEU A 132 -0.33 -5.15 3.79
CA LEU A 132 0.31 -3.84 3.64
C LEU A 132 1.69 -3.84 4.30
N PHE A 133 2.73 -3.67 3.50
CA PHE A 133 4.10 -3.46 3.91
C PHE A 133 4.44 -1.99 3.70
N ILE A 134 4.68 -1.26 4.78
CA ILE A 134 4.78 0.20 4.70
C ILE A 134 5.86 0.80 5.60
N GLY A 135 6.69 1.66 5.02
CA GLY A 135 7.61 2.55 5.73
C GLY A 135 7.19 4.00 5.56
N CYS A 136 6.87 4.71 6.65
CA CYS A 136 6.56 6.13 6.55
C CYS A 136 6.80 6.96 7.81
N ALA A 137 6.70 8.28 7.74
CA ALA A 137 6.73 9.09 8.97
C ALA A 137 5.39 9.00 9.71
N ARG A 138 4.28 9.11 8.97
CA ARG A 138 2.92 9.06 9.52
C ARG A 138 2.02 8.15 8.69
N LEU A 139 1.42 7.16 9.37
CA LEU A 139 0.48 6.19 8.82
C LEU A 139 -0.90 6.39 9.44
N SER A 140 -1.92 6.59 8.63
CA SER A 140 -3.32 6.61 9.05
C SER A 140 -4.14 5.58 8.27
N ILE A 141 -4.71 4.60 8.99
CA ILE A 141 -5.61 3.58 8.46
C ILE A 141 -7.05 3.96 8.79
N GLY A 142 -7.72 4.65 7.86
CA GLY A 142 -9.12 5.09 8.00
C GLY A 142 -10.16 4.08 7.55
N GLY A 143 -9.80 3.15 6.67
CA GLY A 143 -10.68 2.13 6.09
C GLY A 143 -10.23 0.70 6.42
N PRO A 144 -11.02 -0.31 6.04
CA PRO A 144 -10.73 -1.71 6.38
C PRO A 144 -9.48 -2.24 5.68
N LEU A 145 -8.58 -2.84 6.48
CA LEU A 145 -7.43 -3.62 6.01
C LEU A 145 -7.70 -5.11 6.26
N ASN A 146 -8.04 -5.84 5.20
CA ASN A 146 -8.41 -7.26 5.25
C ASN A 146 -7.20 -8.22 5.16
N GLY A 147 -6.07 -7.83 5.73
CA GLY A 147 -4.85 -8.63 5.78
C GLY A 147 -3.92 -8.16 6.89
N ASN A 148 -2.65 -8.56 6.82
CA ASN A 148 -1.66 -8.20 7.82
C ASN A 148 -1.05 -6.82 7.53
N LEU A 149 -0.71 -6.09 8.60
CA LEU A 149 0.03 -4.83 8.54
C LEU A 149 1.47 -5.04 9.02
N TYR A 150 2.42 -4.69 8.17
CA TYR A 150 3.85 -4.64 8.50
C TYR A 150 4.31 -3.19 8.34
N ALA A 151 4.44 -2.47 9.46
CA ALA A 151 4.63 -1.02 9.44
C ALA A 151 5.87 -0.57 10.21
N GLY A 152 6.72 0.20 9.54
CA GLY A 152 7.75 1.02 10.16
C GLY A 152 7.34 2.49 10.09
N ALA A 153 6.90 3.10 11.20
CA ALA A 153 6.54 4.52 11.17
C ALA A 153 6.77 5.27 12.47
N ALA A 154 6.96 6.60 12.40
CA ALA A 154 7.01 7.39 13.63
C ALA A 154 5.63 7.37 14.32
N GLU A 155 4.55 7.50 13.56
CA GLU A 155 3.20 7.45 14.11
C GLU A 155 2.31 6.51 13.26
N LEU A 156 1.64 5.57 13.93
CA LEU A 156 0.56 4.77 13.36
C LEU A 156 -0.76 5.15 14.03
N ILE A 157 -1.75 5.57 13.23
CA ILE A 157 -3.11 5.86 13.64
C ILE A 157 -4.02 4.80 13.01
N ILE A 158 -4.76 4.07 13.84
CA ILE A 158 -5.72 3.05 13.42
C ILE A 158 -7.11 3.57 13.75
N ASN A 159 -7.86 3.98 12.72
CA ASN A 159 -9.22 4.49 12.85
C ASN A 159 -10.28 3.50 12.36
N ASN A 160 -9.88 2.29 11.95
CA ASN A 160 -10.78 1.24 11.46
C ASN A 160 -10.22 -0.16 11.74
N GLU A 161 -10.90 -1.18 11.25
CA GLU A 161 -10.56 -2.58 11.43
C GLU A 161 -9.35 -3.01 10.59
N ILE A 162 -8.39 -3.64 11.26
CA ILE A 162 -7.34 -4.48 10.66
C ILE A 162 -7.69 -5.93 10.99
N LYS A 163 -7.98 -6.73 9.97
CA LYS A 163 -8.41 -8.13 10.16
C LYS A 163 -7.27 -9.07 10.52
N GLY A 164 -6.07 -8.81 10.01
CA GLY A 164 -4.90 -9.64 10.25
C GLY A 164 -4.06 -9.21 11.45
N ASP A 165 -2.84 -9.74 11.49
CA ASP A 165 -1.83 -9.38 12.48
C ASP A 165 -1.19 -8.03 12.17
N VAL A 166 -0.72 -7.34 13.20
CA VAL A 166 0.02 -6.09 13.08
C VAL A 166 1.43 -6.26 13.65
N SER A 167 2.43 -6.02 12.80
CA SER A 167 3.84 -5.89 13.18
C SER A 167 4.27 -4.44 13.02
N PHE A 168 4.46 -3.74 14.13
CA PHE A 168 4.78 -2.31 14.13
C PHE A 168 6.12 -2.00 14.79
N LYS A 169 6.94 -1.18 14.14
CA LYS A 169 8.14 -0.59 14.75
C LYS A 169 8.09 0.92 14.58
N GLY A 170 8.18 1.67 15.68
CA GLY A 170 7.92 3.09 15.59
C GLY A 170 8.09 3.92 16.84
N ARG A 171 7.54 5.14 16.82
CA ARG A 171 7.48 5.97 18.02
C ARG A 171 6.20 5.73 18.81
N ARG A 172 5.02 5.71 18.17
CA ARG A 172 3.73 5.45 18.86
C ARG A 172 2.65 4.85 17.96
N ILE A 173 1.69 4.18 18.60
CA ILE A 173 0.42 3.73 18.02
C ILE A 173 -0.73 4.48 18.69
N ILE A 174 -1.70 4.95 17.90
CA ILE A 174 -2.92 5.63 18.35
C ILE A 174 -4.12 4.89 17.78
N PHE A 175 -5.09 4.57 18.62
CA PHE A 175 -6.38 4.01 18.21
C PHE A 175 -7.45 5.10 18.22
N GLY A 176 -8.15 5.26 17.10
CA GLY A 176 -9.39 6.03 17.02
C GLY A 176 -10.59 5.21 17.54
N GLU A 177 -11.77 5.83 17.57
CA GLU A 177 -12.99 5.23 18.16
C GLU A 177 -13.39 3.89 17.52
N LYS A 178 -13.19 3.74 16.21
CA LYS A 178 -13.48 2.50 15.45
C LYS A 178 -12.21 1.64 15.23
N GLY A 179 -11.08 2.03 15.79
CA GLY A 179 -9.80 1.35 15.60
C GLY A 179 -9.78 -0.01 16.28
N LYS A 180 -9.59 -1.09 15.50
CA LYS A 180 -9.56 -2.46 16.03
C LYS A 180 -8.56 -3.31 15.26
N ILE A 181 -7.87 -4.21 15.96
CA ILE A 181 -7.05 -5.28 15.37
C ILE A 181 -7.70 -6.60 15.78
N ASN A 182 -8.03 -7.45 14.81
CA ASN A 182 -8.59 -8.77 15.08
C ASN A 182 -7.53 -9.86 15.24
N GLY A 183 -6.34 -9.66 14.68
CA GLY A 183 -5.17 -10.52 14.89
C GLY A 183 -4.33 -10.09 16.10
N ASN A 184 -3.08 -10.54 16.10
CA ASN A 184 -2.11 -10.23 17.15
C ASN A 184 -1.39 -8.91 16.87
N LEU A 185 -1.09 -8.16 17.94
CA LEU A 185 -0.27 -6.94 17.86
C LEU A 185 1.14 -7.23 18.42
N SER A 186 2.12 -7.25 17.53
CA SER A 186 3.55 -7.25 17.84
C SER A 186 4.11 -5.85 17.60
N TYR A 187 4.66 -5.22 18.63
CA TYR A 187 5.14 -3.85 18.50
C TYR A 187 6.44 -3.57 19.26
N SER A 188 7.21 -2.63 18.70
CA SER A 188 8.34 -2.00 19.37
C SER A 188 8.21 -0.49 19.22
N THR A 189 7.87 0.19 20.31
CA THR A 189 7.66 1.64 20.32
C THR A 189 8.54 2.34 21.34
N ARG A 190 8.94 3.58 21.03
CA ARG A 190 9.63 4.45 22.01
C ARG A 190 8.66 4.98 23.06
N GLU A 191 7.45 5.34 22.65
CA GLU A 191 6.38 5.79 23.54
C GLU A 191 5.44 4.61 23.84
N ARG A 192 4.89 4.57 25.05
CA ARG A 192 3.85 3.60 25.40
C ARG A 192 2.63 3.77 24.52
N ILE A 193 1.95 2.66 24.22
CA ILE A 193 0.60 2.71 23.68
C ILE A 193 -0.30 3.26 24.80
N SER A 194 -0.63 4.55 24.73
CA SER A 194 -1.67 5.12 25.56
C SER A 194 -3.00 4.79 24.90
N LYS A 195 -3.79 3.89 25.50
CA LYS A 195 -5.22 3.82 25.21
C LYS A 195 -5.80 5.14 25.71
N LYS A 196 -5.87 6.13 24.83
CA LYS A 196 -6.40 7.45 25.18
C LYS A 196 -7.92 7.28 25.21
N ASP A 197 -8.47 7.06 26.41
CA ASP A 197 -9.82 7.54 26.69
C ASP A 197 -9.88 9.02 26.27
N PRO A 198 -11.00 9.52 25.73
CA PRO A 198 -11.04 10.82 25.04
C PRO A 198 -10.57 12.03 25.86
N LYS A 199 -10.37 11.91 27.17
CA LYS A 199 -9.72 12.89 28.04
C LYS A 199 -8.85 12.15 29.06
N GLY A 200 -7.69 12.72 29.39
CA GLY A 200 -6.53 11.99 29.92
C GLY A 200 -6.71 11.27 31.26
N VAL A 201 -5.90 10.23 31.48
CA VAL A 201 -5.23 9.85 32.74
C VAL A 201 -4.05 8.94 32.31
N GLY A 202 -2.85 9.23 32.82
CA GLY A 202 -1.62 8.53 32.47
C GLY A 202 -1.31 7.33 33.36
N ILE A 203 -0.31 6.54 32.96
CA ILE A 203 0.47 5.70 33.88
C ILE A 203 1.96 5.90 33.53
N PRO A 204 2.86 6.22 34.49
CA PRO A 204 4.29 6.44 34.24
C PRO A 204 5.07 5.11 34.15
N ASN A 205 6.16 5.11 33.36
CA ASN A 205 7.26 4.11 33.27
C ASN A 205 6.95 2.64 32.87
N LEU A 206 7.50 2.20 31.73
CA LEU A 206 7.10 1.08 30.82
C LEU A 206 7.68 1.37 29.40
N ARG A 207 8.94 1.18 28.99
CA ARG A 207 9.69 -0.06 29.04
C ARG A 207 9.01 -1.23 28.28
N SER A 208 8.14 -1.04 27.27
CA SER A 208 7.40 -2.18 26.66
C SER A 208 7.84 -2.55 25.24
N SER A 209 8.80 -3.47 25.12
CA SER A 209 8.72 -4.50 24.07
C SER A 209 7.68 -5.52 24.55
N GLY A 210 6.63 -5.79 23.78
CA GLY A 210 5.58 -6.74 24.18
C GLY A 210 4.91 -7.39 22.99
N GLN A 211 4.61 -8.69 23.12
CA GLN A 211 3.54 -9.34 22.35
C GLN A 211 2.26 -9.18 23.16
N VAL A 212 1.22 -8.61 22.57
CA VAL A 212 -0.10 -8.53 23.19
C VAL A 212 -1.07 -9.37 22.36
N ASN A 213 -1.53 -10.47 22.94
CA ASN A 213 -2.66 -11.24 22.41
C ASN A 213 -3.94 -10.47 22.75
N LEU A 214 -4.52 -9.78 21.77
CA LEU A 214 -5.78 -9.05 21.94
C LEU A 214 -6.95 -9.98 21.58
N THR A 215 -7.43 -10.80 22.52
CA THR A 215 -8.73 -11.45 22.35
C THR A 215 -9.83 -10.44 22.68
N ALA A 216 -10.43 -9.87 21.63
CA ALA A 216 -11.46 -8.84 21.76
C ALA A 216 -12.78 -9.42 22.30
N SER A 217 -13.08 -9.19 23.59
CA SER A 217 -14.45 -9.15 24.11
C SER A 217 -14.85 -7.69 24.33
N PRO A 218 -16.09 -7.27 24.02
CA PRO A 218 -16.49 -5.86 24.01
C PRO A 218 -16.41 -5.12 25.36
N TYR A 219 -16.03 -5.76 26.47
CA TYR A 219 -15.97 -5.10 27.78
C TYR A 219 -14.78 -5.43 28.70
N ALA A 220 -13.79 -6.24 28.28
CA ALA A 220 -12.59 -6.43 29.11
C ALA A 220 -11.39 -6.85 28.25
N ILE A 221 -10.28 -6.12 28.36
CA ILE A 221 -8.98 -6.59 27.85
C ILE A 221 -8.20 -7.12 29.06
N THR A 222 -8.05 -8.44 29.12
CA THR A 222 -7.13 -9.09 30.06
C THR A 222 -5.73 -9.04 29.44
N ILE A 223 -4.83 -8.28 30.05
CA ILE A 223 -3.42 -8.29 29.67
C ILE A 223 -2.78 -9.49 30.39
N GLN A 224 -2.39 -10.53 29.67
CA GLN A 224 -1.41 -11.49 30.20
C GLN A 224 -0.02 -11.00 29.81
N THR A 225 0.67 -10.35 30.75
CA THR A 225 2.12 -10.15 30.65
C THR A 225 2.79 -11.46 31.08
N ASN A 226 3.51 -12.10 30.18
CA ASN A 226 4.52 -13.07 30.61
C ASN A 226 5.69 -12.27 31.16
N ASP A 227 5.70 -12.08 32.48
CA ASP A 227 6.82 -11.50 33.20
C ASP A 227 8.08 -12.33 32.92
N ILE A 228 9.08 -11.71 32.28
CA ILE A 228 10.45 -12.23 32.30
C ILE A 228 11.11 -11.60 33.52
N THR A 229 11.38 -12.45 34.50
CA THR A 229 12.08 -12.17 35.75
C THR A 229 13.42 -11.47 35.50
N SER A 230 13.65 -10.32 36.15
CA SER A 230 15.00 -9.85 36.43
C SER A 230 15.42 -10.42 37.79
N GLY A 231 16.26 -11.45 37.76
CA GLY A 231 16.97 -11.93 38.94
C GLY A 231 17.87 -10.84 39.50
N SER A 232 17.88 -10.74 40.84
CA SER A 232 18.91 -10.06 41.64
C SER A 232 20.23 -10.81 41.59
#